data_AF-A0A5A5TH87-F1
#
_entry.id   AF-A0A5A5TH87-F1
#
_cell.length_a   1.000
_cell.length_b   1.000
_cell.length_c   1.000
_cell.angle_alpha   90.00
_cell.angle_beta   90.00
_cell.angle_gamma   90.00
#
_symmetry.space_group_name_H-M   'P 1'
#
loop_
_entity.id
_entity.type
_entity.pdbx_description
1 polymer ?
#
loop_
_entity_poly.entity_id
_entity_poly.type
_entity_poly.pdbx_seq_one_letter_code
_entity_poly.pdbx_strand_id
1 'polypeptide(L)'
;MPGVQLFKKRRMDSYTLGAAAIILFAVALRILLVVMHWPPTNSDEATMAAMAQNIAYHGERPIMYYGQDYMGVLEAYLGAFFYLLSGGPSITAIRMGVILLVGCFFIALYFFTNLIFSKKLALVTLALLSIGSIPYLTRQTIATGGSTETLLFGTLAFLLAARLSITYDVQTPSSRQIIWRRLLGYLCFGIVVGLGLWSDMVCAPLLGMATLLLIFFCWRDILRWGGWVIFLLGGSIGLIPTILYSLQPHPANPNASNPLYVLFAMFLAKPGTPDQTGLWHHIVETFQVSIPTATSFPFCPVIEYPFLGDNTPRTLQCGIMQSSWSIGYVALIIITAVIAIIALRHFRLQGKALNHTERHQYQVRQVTRLTMALTAVGIIAAFTISSGPFDQPGYHARYIISLIPLTPAIIAPLWEAASRIQWQALWPRVRTYASRVILAAIAIIFLTGTCIAFSEMPQAQAADNQRLDVANHLIKLGATPLYTDYWTCASLAFVSKEKVLCTVTDVEMVKGKLTLGINHNRVARYNYPLSTYMNLRLNASWMCEKDPKTTVKQYNCLPLVEKWLNSPQSKGRFTRYEFDGYVLYMLKPQFRKPVPTIPYQYP
;
A
#
# COMPACT_ATOMS: atom_id res chain seq x y z
N MET A 1 -5.64 45.46 -35.48
CA MET A 1 -6.22 44.53 -34.50
C MET A 1 -6.48 43.18 -35.17
N PRO A 2 -5.66 42.14 -34.92
CA PRO A 2 -5.92 40.79 -35.41
C PRO A 2 -6.65 39.97 -34.35
N GLY A 3 -7.78 39.40 -34.75
CA GLY A 3 -8.69 38.63 -33.92
C GLY A 3 -8.05 37.39 -33.29
N VAL A 4 -8.33 37.25 -32.00
CA VAL A 4 -7.97 36.13 -31.15
C VAL A 4 -8.73 34.88 -31.60
N GLN A 5 -8.06 33.97 -32.30
CA GLN A 5 -8.52 32.58 -32.48
C GLN A 5 -8.32 31.80 -31.17
N LEU A 6 -9.09 32.15 -30.14
CA LEU A 6 -9.31 31.30 -28.97
C LEU A 6 -10.23 30.15 -29.39
N PHE A 7 -9.89 28.92 -29.00
CA PHE A 7 -10.59 27.66 -29.28
C PHE A 7 -10.34 27.00 -30.63
N LYS A 8 -9.06 26.77 -30.96
CA LYS A 8 -8.70 25.59 -31.76
C LYS A 8 -9.06 24.34 -30.94
N LYS A 9 -10.26 23.80 -31.15
CA LYS A 9 -10.79 22.57 -30.55
C LYS A 9 -9.77 21.46 -30.83
N ARG A 10 -8.86 21.22 -29.88
CA ARG A 10 -7.83 20.19 -29.99
C ARG A 10 -8.58 18.86 -29.93
N ARG A 11 -8.91 18.27 -31.09
CA ARG A 11 -9.54 16.93 -31.16
C ARG A 11 -8.71 16.01 -30.25
N MET A 12 -9.35 15.47 -29.22
CA MET A 12 -8.68 14.51 -28.34
C MET A 12 -8.19 13.35 -29.22
N ASP A 13 -6.92 13.04 -29.07
CA ASP A 13 -6.30 11.91 -29.76
C ASP A 13 -7.02 10.61 -29.34
N SER A 14 -7.22 9.68 -30.28
CA SER A 14 -7.98 8.44 -30.03
C SER A 14 -7.36 7.62 -28.90
N TYR A 15 -6.02 7.67 -28.76
CA TYR A 15 -5.30 7.07 -27.64
C TYR A 15 -5.64 7.70 -26.28
N THR A 16 -5.89 9.01 -26.23
CA THR A 16 -6.28 9.68 -24.98
C THR A 16 -7.71 9.32 -24.59
N LEU A 17 -8.62 9.19 -25.57
CA LEU A 17 -9.97 8.67 -25.32
C LEU A 17 -9.94 7.22 -24.85
N GLY A 18 -9.13 6.36 -25.49
CA GLY A 18 -8.94 4.98 -25.06
C GLY A 18 -8.38 4.87 -23.65
N ALA A 19 -7.39 5.71 -23.30
CA ALA A 19 -6.86 5.77 -21.94
C ALA A 19 -7.94 6.20 -20.93
N ALA A 20 -8.70 7.25 -21.24
CA ALA A 20 -9.79 7.71 -20.37
C ALA A 20 -10.84 6.62 -20.13
N ALA A 21 -11.21 5.87 -21.18
CA ALA A 21 -12.16 4.75 -21.05
C ALA A 21 -11.62 3.62 -20.15
N ILE A 22 -10.34 3.24 -20.32
CA ILE A 22 -9.72 2.20 -19.47
C ILE A 22 -9.60 2.67 -18.02
N ILE A 23 -9.22 3.93 -17.80
CA ILE A 23 -9.11 4.52 -16.45
C ILE A 23 -10.49 4.59 -15.79
N LEU A 24 -11.52 5.00 -16.54
CA LEU A 24 -12.90 5.00 -16.05
C LEU A 24 -13.35 3.58 -15.68
N PHE A 25 -13.03 2.58 -16.51
CA PHE A 25 -13.29 1.18 -16.19
C PHE A 25 -12.56 0.73 -14.92
N ALA A 26 -11.27 1.04 -14.77
CA ALA A 26 -10.48 0.69 -13.59
C ALA A 26 -11.07 1.31 -12.30
N VAL A 27 -11.48 2.58 -12.36
CA VAL A 27 -12.13 3.29 -11.25
C VAL A 27 -13.51 2.69 -10.96
N ALA A 28 -14.34 2.51 -11.99
CA ALA A 28 -15.68 1.95 -11.84
C ALA A 28 -15.66 0.52 -11.25
N LEU A 29 -14.70 -0.30 -11.66
CA LEU A 29 -14.47 -1.64 -11.10
C LEU A 29 -14.20 -1.57 -9.59
N ARG A 30 -13.33 -0.66 -9.15
CA ARG A 30 -13.00 -0.50 -7.72
C ARG A 30 -14.17 0.08 -6.93
N ILE A 31 -14.92 1.03 -7.50
CA ILE A 31 -16.15 1.53 -6.91
C ILE A 31 -17.16 0.38 -6.74
N LEU A 32 -17.36 -0.44 -7.77
CA LEU A 32 -18.26 -1.59 -7.71
C LEU A 32 -17.86 -2.55 -6.59
N LEU A 33 -16.57 -2.91 -6.49
CA LEU A 33 -16.05 -3.74 -5.40
C LEU A 33 -16.36 -3.15 -4.02
N VAL A 34 -16.09 -1.87 -3.83
CA VAL A 34 -16.30 -1.17 -2.55
C VAL A 34 -17.77 -1.03 -2.18
N VAL A 35 -18.65 -0.74 -3.15
CA VAL A 35 -20.12 -0.69 -2.93
C VAL A 35 -20.67 -2.08 -2.61
N MET A 36 -20.07 -3.12 -3.16
CA MET A 36 -20.39 -4.52 -2.84
C MET A 36 -19.77 -5.01 -1.52
N HIS A 37 -19.25 -4.10 -0.68
CA HIS A 37 -18.62 -4.41 0.61
C HIS A 37 -17.39 -5.34 0.50
N TRP A 38 -16.61 -5.17 -0.57
CA TRP A 38 -15.36 -5.89 -0.77
C TRP A 38 -14.16 -4.93 -0.78
N PRO A 39 -13.01 -5.30 -0.19
CA PRO A 39 -12.82 -6.45 0.71
C PRO A 39 -13.42 -6.16 2.11
N PRO A 40 -13.50 -7.13 3.02
CA PRO A 40 -13.85 -6.94 4.43
C PRO A 40 -12.89 -5.98 5.12
N THR A 41 -13.41 -5.23 6.09
CA THR A 41 -12.63 -4.28 6.88
C THR A 41 -11.82 -4.96 7.96
N ASN A 42 -10.65 -4.40 8.27
CA ASN A 42 -9.80 -4.82 9.38
C ASN A 42 -9.57 -3.69 10.39
N SER A 43 -8.83 -3.98 11.47
CA SER A 43 -8.53 -2.99 12.50
C SER A 43 -7.61 -1.85 12.04
N ASP A 44 -6.75 -2.04 11.04
CA ASP A 44 -5.94 -0.96 10.47
C ASP A 44 -6.84 0.07 9.77
N GLU A 45 -7.70 -0.39 8.87
CA GLU A 45 -8.67 0.45 8.17
C GLU A 45 -9.68 1.06 9.16
N ALA A 46 -10.11 0.34 10.19
CA ALA A 46 -10.98 0.88 11.22
C ALA A 46 -10.29 2.00 12.04
N THR A 47 -8.98 1.91 12.25
CA THR A 47 -8.19 3.00 12.85
C THR A 47 -8.17 4.21 11.91
N MET A 48 -7.88 4.01 10.63
CA MET A 48 -7.92 5.09 9.63
C MET A 48 -9.30 5.74 9.52
N ALA A 49 -10.36 4.94 9.61
CA ALA A 49 -11.76 5.38 9.62
C ALA A 49 -12.09 6.22 10.86
N ALA A 50 -11.59 5.82 12.04
CA ALA A 50 -11.69 6.61 13.26
C ALA A 50 -10.95 7.96 13.14
N MET A 51 -9.76 7.96 12.52
CA MET A 51 -9.01 9.20 12.23
C MET A 51 -9.81 10.13 11.30
N ALA A 52 -10.41 9.59 10.25
CA ALA A 52 -11.27 10.35 9.33
C ALA A 52 -12.48 10.97 10.06
N GLN A 53 -13.10 10.22 10.98
CA GLN A 53 -14.19 10.72 11.82
C GLN A 53 -13.72 11.88 12.72
N ASN A 54 -12.54 11.75 13.32
CA ASN A 54 -11.95 12.79 14.17
C ASN A 54 -11.63 14.07 13.41
N ILE A 55 -11.08 13.94 12.20
CA ILE A 55 -10.84 15.07 11.31
C ILE A 55 -12.16 15.75 10.94
N ALA A 56 -13.16 14.97 10.51
CA ALA A 56 -14.41 15.51 9.98
C ALA A 56 -15.30 16.17 11.05
N TYR A 57 -15.37 15.59 12.24
CA TYR A 57 -16.38 15.95 13.25
C TYR A 57 -15.82 16.50 14.56
N HIS A 58 -14.52 16.32 14.83
CA HIS A 58 -13.89 16.77 16.08
C HIS A 58 -12.80 17.81 15.87
N GLY A 59 -12.47 18.16 14.62
CA GLY A 59 -11.48 19.19 14.29
C GLY A 59 -10.02 18.77 14.55
N GLU A 60 -9.79 17.49 14.82
CA GLU A 60 -8.46 16.93 15.02
C GLU A 60 -7.62 17.02 13.73
N ARG A 61 -6.32 17.22 13.90
CA ARG A 61 -5.36 17.33 12.78
C ARG A 61 -4.20 16.36 12.96
N PRO A 62 -4.46 15.04 12.90
CA PRO A 62 -3.40 14.06 13.02
C PRO A 62 -2.36 14.27 11.91
N ILE A 63 -1.10 14.13 12.30
CA ILE A 63 0.06 14.30 11.42
C ILE A 63 0.60 12.94 10.98
N MET A 64 0.54 11.96 11.90
CA MET A 64 0.95 10.59 11.72
C MET A 64 -0.20 9.65 12.08
N TYR A 65 -0.14 8.45 11.54
CA TYR A 65 -1.10 7.40 11.79
C TYR A 65 -1.12 7.04 13.27
N TYR A 66 -2.31 6.84 13.85
CA TYR A 66 -2.42 6.61 15.29
C TYR A 66 -1.61 5.37 15.73
N GLY A 67 -0.69 5.57 16.67
CA GLY A 67 0.22 4.53 17.17
C GLY A 67 1.28 4.05 16.17
N GLN A 68 1.50 4.77 15.06
CA GLN A 68 2.62 4.56 14.15
C GLN A 68 3.32 5.89 13.86
N ASP A 69 4.47 6.11 14.48
CA ASP A 69 5.20 7.38 14.38
C ASP A 69 5.93 7.58 13.05
N TYR A 70 5.65 6.79 12.02
CA TYR A 70 6.41 6.79 10.75
C TYR A 70 5.55 6.84 9.48
N MET A 71 4.23 6.74 9.60
CA MET A 71 3.32 6.61 8.46
C MET A 71 2.35 7.78 8.39
N GLY A 72 2.20 8.35 7.19
CA GLY A 72 1.30 9.47 6.93
C GLY A 72 -0.19 9.07 6.92
N VAL A 73 -1.06 10.09 6.88
CA VAL A 73 -2.51 9.93 7.10
C VAL A 73 -3.34 10.53 5.97
N LEU A 74 -2.78 10.58 4.76
CA LEU A 74 -3.43 11.20 3.60
C LEU A 74 -4.81 10.58 3.33
N GLU A 75 -4.91 9.25 3.41
CA GLU A 75 -6.19 8.53 3.26
C GLU A 75 -7.24 8.93 4.31
N ALA A 76 -6.86 9.24 5.56
CA ALA A 76 -7.81 9.72 6.57
C ALA A 76 -8.35 11.12 6.24
N TYR A 77 -7.51 12.03 5.74
CA TYR A 77 -7.96 13.36 5.31
C TYR A 77 -8.91 13.29 4.10
N LEU A 78 -8.60 12.42 3.13
CA LEU A 78 -9.52 12.17 2.00
C LEU A 78 -10.80 11.50 2.50
N GLY A 79 -10.71 10.56 3.42
CA GLY A 79 -11.86 9.92 4.05
C GLY A 79 -12.76 10.91 4.78
N ALA A 80 -12.19 11.86 5.52
CA ALA A 80 -12.93 12.91 6.20
C ALA A 80 -13.72 13.78 5.21
N PHE A 81 -13.11 14.14 4.07
CA PHE A 81 -13.81 14.83 3.00
C PHE A 81 -15.00 14.02 2.46
N PHE A 82 -14.82 12.71 2.23
CA PHE A 82 -15.91 11.84 1.78
C PHE A 82 -16.96 11.55 2.86
N TYR A 83 -16.63 11.61 4.14
CA TYR A 83 -17.60 11.53 5.24
C TYR A 83 -18.55 12.71 5.21
N LEU A 84 -18.01 13.91 5.03
CA LEU A 84 -18.81 15.13 4.88
C LEU A 84 -19.69 15.08 3.62
N LEU A 85 -19.17 14.53 2.51
CA LEU A 85 -19.92 14.41 1.26
C LEU A 85 -21.04 13.36 1.31
N SER A 86 -20.82 12.24 2.01
CA SER A 86 -21.77 11.13 2.11
C SER A 86 -22.74 11.24 3.29
N GLY A 87 -22.51 12.20 4.20
CA GLY A 87 -23.40 12.46 5.35
C GLY A 87 -23.12 11.60 6.59
N GLY A 88 -21.96 10.94 6.69
CA GLY A 88 -21.59 10.19 7.88
C GLY A 88 -20.36 9.28 7.72
N PRO A 89 -19.81 8.76 8.85
CA PRO A 89 -18.76 7.74 8.81
C PRO A 89 -19.25 6.45 8.13
N SER A 90 -18.51 5.98 7.12
CA SER A 90 -18.71 4.67 6.50
C SER A 90 -17.41 4.14 5.90
N ILE A 91 -17.29 2.82 5.80
CA ILE A 91 -16.13 2.18 5.13
C ILE A 91 -16.10 2.55 3.65
N THR A 92 -17.26 2.53 2.98
CA THR A 92 -17.39 2.91 1.58
C THR A 92 -16.83 4.32 1.34
N ALA A 93 -17.16 5.30 2.18
CA ALA A 93 -16.73 6.67 1.99
C ALA A 93 -15.20 6.85 2.14
N ILE A 94 -14.56 6.20 3.13
CA ILE A 94 -13.10 6.32 3.27
C ILE A 94 -12.37 5.71 2.07
N ARG A 95 -12.87 4.58 1.55
CA ARG A 95 -12.32 3.92 0.37
C ARG A 95 -12.47 4.73 -0.91
N MET A 96 -13.43 5.66 -1.01
CA MET A 96 -13.51 6.59 -2.14
C MET A 96 -12.26 7.50 -2.22
N GLY A 97 -11.65 7.83 -1.08
CA GLY A 97 -10.35 8.53 -1.02
C GLY A 97 -9.23 7.71 -1.66
N VAL A 98 -9.17 6.43 -1.34
CA VAL A 98 -8.21 5.46 -1.93
C VAL A 98 -8.42 5.34 -3.44
N ILE A 99 -9.67 5.19 -3.88
CA ILE A 99 -10.02 5.10 -5.30
C ILE A 99 -9.62 6.36 -6.07
N LEU A 100 -9.77 7.56 -5.47
CA LEU A 100 -9.31 8.81 -6.05
C LEU A 100 -7.79 8.80 -6.29
N LEU A 101 -7.00 8.36 -5.30
CA LEU A 101 -5.55 8.22 -5.42
C LEU A 101 -5.16 7.23 -6.52
N VAL A 102 -5.89 6.11 -6.62
CA VAL A 102 -5.69 5.10 -7.67
C VAL A 102 -5.99 5.67 -9.05
N GLY A 103 -7.07 6.44 -9.21
CA GLY A 103 -7.38 7.13 -10.46
C GLY A 103 -6.25 8.08 -10.89
N CYS A 104 -5.72 8.86 -9.95
CA CYS A 104 -4.56 9.71 -10.16
C CYS A 104 -3.31 8.91 -10.56
N PHE A 105 -3.09 7.75 -9.93
CA PHE A 105 -1.99 6.85 -10.27
C PHE A 105 -2.08 6.39 -11.73
N PHE A 106 -3.24 5.92 -12.19
CA PHE A 106 -3.40 5.49 -13.58
C PHE A 106 -3.19 6.65 -14.58
N ILE A 107 -3.63 7.86 -14.24
CA ILE A 107 -3.37 9.06 -15.06
C ILE A 107 -1.86 9.34 -15.14
N ALA A 108 -1.16 9.34 -14.00
CA ALA A 108 0.29 9.53 -13.96
C ALA A 108 1.01 8.44 -14.76
N LEU A 109 0.58 7.19 -14.64
CA LEU A 109 1.16 6.03 -15.32
C LEU A 109 0.98 6.10 -16.83
N TYR A 110 -0.18 6.58 -17.31
CA TYR A 110 -0.42 6.82 -18.73
C TYR A 110 0.59 7.81 -19.29
N PHE A 111 0.73 8.97 -18.64
CA PHE A 111 1.65 10.01 -19.10
C PHE A 111 3.11 9.55 -19.04
N PHE A 112 3.48 8.83 -17.98
CA PHE A 112 4.82 8.29 -17.82
C PHE A 112 5.16 7.26 -18.89
N THR A 113 4.27 6.29 -19.10
CA THR A 113 4.48 5.22 -20.08
C THR A 113 4.51 5.77 -21.51
N ASN A 114 3.65 6.75 -21.81
CA ASN A 114 3.66 7.43 -23.11
C ASN A 114 4.97 8.20 -23.35
N LEU A 115 5.51 8.85 -22.31
CA LEU A 115 6.74 9.65 -22.40
C LEU A 115 7.99 8.80 -22.68
N ILE A 116 8.11 7.66 -21.98
CA ILE A 116 9.31 6.80 -22.05
C ILE A 116 9.22 5.73 -23.13
N PHE A 117 8.02 5.22 -23.40
CA PHE A 117 7.80 4.09 -24.30
C PHE A 117 6.97 4.52 -25.51
N SER A 118 5.64 4.36 -25.43
CA SER A 118 4.71 4.68 -26.51
C SER A 118 3.27 4.76 -26.01
N LYS A 119 2.39 5.43 -26.77
CA LYS A 119 0.95 5.47 -26.50
C LYS A 119 0.31 4.08 -26.45
N LYS A 120 0.73 3.18 -27.35
CA LYS A 120 0.18 1.82 -27.42
C LYS A 120 0.53 1.01 -26.17
N LEU A 121 1.81 1.06 -25.76
CA LEU A 121 2.22 0.39 -24.53
C LEU A 121 1.52 0.99 -23.31
N ALA A 122 1.31 2.31 -23.29
CA ALA A 122 0.55 2.95 -22.21
C ALA A 122 -0.86 2.35 -22.09
N LEU A 123 -1.60 2.20 -23.19
CA LEU A 123 -2.92 1.57 -23.16
C LEU A 123 -2.88 0.11 -22.69
N VAL A 124 -1.90 -0.67 -23.15
CA VAL A 124 -1.75 -2.08 -22.76
C VAL A 124 -1.44 -2.20 -21.27
N THR A 125 -0.53 -1.38 -20.75
CA THR A 125 -0.20 -1.37 -19.32
C THR A 125 -1.41 -0.95 -18.48
N LEU A 126 -2.14 0.09 -18.89
CA LEU A 126 -3.36 0.51 -18.19
C LEU A 126 -4.42 -0.60 -18.20
N ALA A 127 -4.65 -1.23 -19.36
CA ALA A 127 -5.64 -2.30 -19.49
C ALA A 127 -5.26 -3.50 -18.61
N LEU A 128 -3.99 -3.89 -18.61
CA LEU A 128 -3.50 -4.97 -17.75
C LEU A 128 -3.69 -4.65 -16.27
N LEU A 129 -3.22 -3.48 -15.82
CA LEU A 129 -3.30 -3.09 -14.41
C LEU A 129 -4.71 -2.67 -13.96
N SER A 130 -5.65 -2.46 -14.88
CA SER A 130 -7.04 -2.13 -14.52
C SER A 130 -7.72 -3.27 -13.75
N ILE A 131 -7.26 -4.50 -13.97
CA ILE A 131 -7.70 -5.76 -13.36
C ILE A 131 -6.56 -6.38 -12.55
N GLY A 132 -6.87 -7.36 -11.70
CA GLY A 132 -5.86 -8.13 -10.99
C GLY A 132 -6.43 -9.10 -9.95
N SER A 133 -5.55 -9.71 -9.16
CA SER A 133 -5.89 -10.67 -8.10
C SER A 133 -6.39 -10.00 -6.81
N ILE A 134 -6.88 -10.80 -5.86
CA ILE A 134 -7.37 -10.33 -4.56
C ILE A 134 -6.36 -9.42 -3.83
N PRO A 135 -5.10 -9.83 -3.55
CA PRO A 135 -4.14 -8.97 -2.86
C PRO A 135 -3.87 -7.65 -3.61
N TYR A 136 -3.84 -7.70 -4.94
CA TYR A 136 -3.61 -6.53 -5.79
C TYR A 136 -4.76 -5.51 -5.71
N LEU A 137 -6.00 -5.99 -5.84
CA LEU A 137 -7.20 -5.15 -5.80
C LEU A 137 -7.47 -4.65 -4.38
N THR A 138 -7.22 -5.47 -3.35
CA THR A 138 -7.35 -5.08 -1.94
C THR A 138 -6.48 -3.88 -1.61
N ARG A 139 -5.21 -3.87 -2.01
CA ARG A 139 -4.30 -2.73 -1.75
C ARG A 139 -4.63 -1.45 -2.51
N GLN A 140 -5.59 -1.51 -3.44
CA GLN A 140 -6.10 -0.37 -4.19
C GLN A 140 -7.53 0.02 -3.80
N THR A 141 -8.08 -0.63 -2.79
CA THR A 141 -9.45 -0.38 -2.31
C THR A 141 -9.50 -0.17 -0.80
N ILE A 142 -8.67 -0.87 -0.01
CA ILE A 142 -8.63 -0.75 1.44
C ILE A 142 -7.87 0.50 1.88
N ALA A 143 -8.37 1.19 2.90
CA ALA A 143 -7.78 2.42 3.43
C ALA A 143 -6.86 2.14 4.64
N THR A 144 -5.67 1.59 4.40
CA THR A 144 -4.68 1.27 5.44
C THR A 144 -3.45 2.18 5.42
N GLY A 145 -3.39 3.14 4.50
CA GLY A 145 -2.26 4.03 4.30
C GLY A 145 -1.11 3.43 3.48
N GLY A 146 -0.32 4.31 2.87
CA GLY A 146 0.99 4.04 2.27
C GLY A 146 0.98 3.35 0.90
N SER A 147 0.07 2.41 0.68
CA SER A 147 0.05 1.56 -0.52
C SER A 147 -0.28 2.36 -1.79
N THR A 148 -1.40 3.09 -1.80
CA THR A 148 -1.84 3.80 -3.01
C THR A 148 -1.06 5.08 -3.26
N GLU A 149 -0.58 5.71 -2.19
CA GLU A 149 0.33 6.83 -2.22
C GLU A 149 1.69 6.44 -2.80
N THR A 150 2.21 5.26 -2.46
CA THR A 150 3.44 4.71 -3.06
C THR A 150 3.29 4.56 -4.57
N LEU A 151 2.15 4.03 -5.04
CA LEU A 151 1.87 3.91 -6.47
C LEU A 151 1.87 5.29 -7.15
N LEU A 152 1.13 6.25 -6.57
CA LEU A 152 0.98 7.59 -7.12
C LEU A 152 2.28 8.38 -7.10
N PHE A 153 2.89 8.58 -5.93
CA PHE A 153 4.06 9.42 -5.76
C PHE A 153 5.31 8.80 -6.40
N GLY A 154 5.47 7.48 -6.35
CA GLY A 154 6.54 6.79 -7.07
C GLY A 154 6.44 6.99 -8.59
N THR A 155 5.24 6.88 -9.16
CA THR A 155 5.00 7.11 -10.59
C THR A 155 5.19 8.58 -10.98
N LEU A 156 4.70 9.51 -10.16
CA LEU A 156 4.87 10.96 -10.38
C LEU A 156 6.34 11.36 -10.30
N ALA A 157 7.12 10.81 -9.38
CA ALA A 157 8.55 11.07 -9.26
C ALA A 157 9.28 10.66 -10.55
N PHE A 158 9.05 9.44 -11.04
CA PHE A 158 9.61 8.99 -12.32
C PHE A 158 9.13 9.83 -13.50
N LEU A 159 7.85 10.20 -13.57
CA LEU A 159 7.29 11.06 -14.62
C LEU A 159 7.98 12.44 -14.66
N LEU A 160 8.09 13.10 -13.50
CA LEU A 160 8.69 14.42 -13.39
C LEU A 160 10.20 14.37 -13.69
N ALA A 161 10.92 13.40 -13.11
CA ALA A 161 12.34 13.19 -13.37
C ALA A 161 12.61 12.92 -14.86
N ALA A 162 11.87 12.00 -15.47
CA ALA A 162 11.96 11.70 -16.89
C ALA A 162 11.69 12.92 -17.77
N ARG A 163 10.65 13.70 -17.44
CA ARG A 163 10.27 14.90 -18.22
C ARG A 163 11.31 16.00 -18.13
N LEU A 164 11.84 16.26 -16.94
CA LEU A 164 12.92 17.23 -16.71
C LEU A 164 14.20 16.81 -17.43
N SER A 165 14.53 15.52 -17.40
CA SER A 165 15.67 14.94 -18.12
C SER A 165 15.50 15.00 -19.63
N ILE A 166 14.33 14.64 -20.18
CA ILE A 166 14.06 14.68 -21.64
C ILE A 166 14.14 16.10 -22.21
N THR A 167 13.65 17.08 -21.45
CA THR A 167 13.60 18.50 -21.86
C THR A 167 14.87 19.28 -21.50
N TYR A 168 15.85 18.62 -20.89
CA TYR A 168 17.16 19.22 -20.63
C TYR A 168 17.93 19.34 -21.94
N ASP A 169 18.45 20.53 -22.21
CA ASP A 169 19.33 20.78 -23.34
C ASP A 169 20.37 21.83 -22.95
N VAL A 170 21.64 21.49 -23.17
CA VAL A 170 22.79 22.32 -22.81
C VAL A 170 22.99 23.45 -23.81
N GLN A 171 22.53 23.27 -25.05
CA GLN A 171 22.86 24.14 -26.18
C GLN A 171 21.83 25.26 -26.40
N THR A 172 20.62 25.13 -25.83
CA THR A 172 19.58 26.14 -25.98
C THR A 172 19.79 27.31 -25.01
N PRO A 173 19.81 28.57 -25.49
CA PRO A 173 19.82 29.73 -24.61
C PRO A 173 18.60 29.69 -23.70
N SER A 174 18.85 29.68 -22.39
CA SER A 174 17.79 29.52 -21.40
C SER A 174 16.97 30.82 -21.29
N SER A 175 15.86 30.90 -22.03
CA SER A 175 14.86 31.96 -21.79
C SER A 175 14.40 31.91 -20.33
N ARG A 176 14.14 33.09 -19.74
CA ARG A 176 13.63 33.22 -18.37
C ARG A 176 12.41 32.31 -18.13
N GLN A 177 11.54 32.16 -19.13
CA GLN A 177 10.37 31.30 -19.05
C GLN A 177 10.72 29.80 -18.92
N ILE A 178 11.78 29.33 -19.59
CA ILE A 178 12.25 27.94 -19.51
C ILE A 178 12.83 27.67 -18.12
N ILE A 179 13.63 28.60 -17.59
CA ILE A 179 14.22 28.49 -16.25
C ILE A 179 13.12 28.37 -15.20
N TRP A 180 12.12 29.26 -15.20
CA TRP A 180 11.00 29.20 -14.26
C TRP A 180 10.23 27.88 -14.34
N ARG A 181 9.98 27.36 -15.54
CA ARG A 181 9.32 26.05 -15.72
C ARG A 181 10.14 24.91 -15.13
N ARG A 182 11.47 24.96 -15.25
CA ARG A 182 12.36 23.94 -14.69
C ARG A 182 12.44 24.05 -13.17
N LEU A 183 12.56 25.25 -12.61
CA LEU A 183 12.50 25.49 -11.16
C LEU A 183 11.18 25.01 -10.57
N LEU A 184 10.05 25.34 -11.20
CA LEU A 184 8.74 24.81 -10.80
C LEU A 184 8.71 23.28 -10.88
N GLY A 185 9.30 22.69 -11.92
CA GLY A 185 9.44 21.24 -12.03
C GLY A 185 10.25 20.62 -10.88
N TYR A 186 11.36 21.24 -10.47
CA TYR A 186 12.15 20.81 -9.32
C TYR A 186 11.39 20.97 -8.00
N LEU A 187 10.60 22.05 -7.85
CA LEU A 187 9.72 22.26 -6.69
C LEU A 187 8.68 21.14 -6.59
N CYS A 188 7.95 20.89 -7.68
CA CYS A 188 6.96 19.82 -7.74
C CYS A 188 7.59 18.43 -7.50
N PHE A 189 8.78 18.18 -8.05
CA PHE A 189 9.51 16.94 -7.80
C PHE A 189 9.88 16.80 -6.32
N GLY A 190 10.38 17.87 -5.69
CA GLY A 190 10.63 17.92 -4.26
C GLY A 190 9.39 17.61 -3.43
N ILE A 191 8.26 18.26 -3.72
CA ILE A 191 6.98 18.03 -3.01
C ILE A 191 6.56 16.57 -3.12
N VAL A 192 6.64 15.97 -4.31
CA VAL A 192 6.31 14.54 -4.51
C VAL A 192 7.22 13.62 -3.71
N VAL A 193 8.54 13.90 -3.69
CA VAL A 193 9.49 13.12 -2.88
C VAL A 193 9.17 13.26 -1.39
N GLY A 194 8.90 14.48 -0.91
CA GLY A 194 8.58 14.71 0.49
C GLY A 194 7.27 14.04 0.94
N LEU A 195 6.21 14.16 0.13
CA LEU A 195 4.93 13.50 0.39
C LEU A 195 5.03 11.98 0.34
N GLY A 196 5.80 11.43 -0.62
CA GLY A 196 6.04 9.99 -0.70
C GLY A 196 6.75 9.45 0.54
N LEU A 197 7.79 10.16 1.02
CA LEU A 197 8.51 9.78 2.25
C LEU A 197 7.69 9.98 3.52
N TRP A 198 6.85 11.01 3.59
CA TRP A 198 5.92 11.19 4.71
C TRP A 198 4.85 10.08 4.73
N SER A 199 4.35 9.69 3.56
CA SER A 199 3.32 8.66 3.47
C SER A 199 3.83 7.30 3.93
N ASP A 200 4.86 6.76 3.27
CA ASP A 200 5.45 5.45 3.60
C ASP A 200 6.85 5.31 2.98
N MET A 201 7.80 4.81 3.76
CA MET A 201 9.16 4.51 3.31
C MET A 201 9.25 3.42 2.25
N VAL A 202 8.21 2.59 2.06
CA VAL A 202 8.11 1.63 0.96
C VAL A 202 8.29 2.31 -0.42
N CYS A 203 7.96 3.61 -0.52
CA CYS A 203 8.16 4.40 -1.74
C CYS A 203 9.63 4.79 -2.00
N ALA A 204 10.52 4.71 -1.00
CA ALA A 204 11.89 5.25 -1.06
C ALA A 204 12.74 4.73 -2.24
N PRO A 205 12.72 3.43 -2.63
CA PRO A 205 13.49 2.95 -3.77
C PRO A 205 13.11 3.63 -5.10
N LEU A 206 11.81 3.90 -5.30
CA LEU A 206 11.31 4.61 -6.48
C LEU A 206 11.79 6.07 -6.49
N LEU A 207 11.67 6.75 -5.35
CA LEU A 207 12.07 8.15 -5.19
C LEU A 207 13.58 8.34 -5.36
N GLY A 208 14.38 7.44 -4.77
CA GLY A 208 15.84 7.45 -4.86
C GLY A 208 16.31 7.29 -6.31
N MET A 209 15.78 6.31 -7.03
CA MET A 209 16.17 6.06 -8.42
C MET A 209 15.67 7.13 -9.40
N ALA A 210 14.49 7.71 -9.17
CA ALA A 210 14.03 8.89 -9.91
C ALA A 210 14.94 10.11 -9.65
N THR A 211 15.40 10.29 -8.42
CA THR A 211 16.33 11.38 -8.05
C THR A 211 17.70 11.18 -8.69
N LEU A 212 18.23 9.95 -8.68
CA LEU A 212 19.49 9.62 -9.36
C LEU A 212 19.40 9.86 -10.88
N LEU A 213 18.27 9.51 -11.51
CA LEU A 213 18.01 9.82 -12.91
C LEU A 213 18.06 11.34 -13.18
N LEU A 214 17.46 12.13 -12.30
CA LEU A 214 17.46 13.59 -12.40
C LEU A 214 18.88 14.15 -12.25
N ILE A 215 19.64 13.71 -11.24
CA ILE A 215 21.03 14.14 -11.02
C ILE A 215 21.88 13.79 -12.23
N PHE A 216 21.78 12.56 -12.74
CA PHE A 216 22.60 12.08 -13.85
C PHE A 216 22.50 12.97 -15.11
N PHE A 217 21.29 13.42 -15.47
CA PHE A 217 21.09 14.27 -16.65
C PHE A 217 21.10 15.76 -16.37
N CYS A 218 20.59 16.20 -15.22
CA CYS A 218 20.32 17.61 -14.93
C CYS A 218 21.25 18.25 -13.89
N TRP A 219 22.34 17.59 -13.46
CA TRP A 219 23.23 18.14 -12.41
C TRP A 219 23.71 19.57 -12.67
N ARG A 220 24.03 19.92 -13.92
CA ARG A 220 24.49 21.28 -14.27
C ARG A 220 23.40 22.32 -14.05
N ASP A 221 22.17 22.02 -14.44
CA ASP A 221 21.03 22.90 -14.22
C ASP A 221 20.69 23.03 -12.74
N ILE A 222 20.75 21.91 -12.02
CA ILE A 222 20.51 21.85 -10.58
C ILE A 222 21.49 22.76 -9.85
N LEU A 223 22.79 22.72 -10.19
CA LEU A 223 23.81 23.55 -9.57
C LEU A 223 23.75 25.02 -10.04
N ARG A 224 23.67 25.25 -11.36
CA ARG A 224 23.77 26.60 -11.94
C ARG A 224 22.61 27.51 -11.55
N TRP A 225 21.39 26.98 -11.54
CA TRP A 225 20.17 27.78 -11.34
C TRP A 225 19.59 27.65 -9.93
N GLY A 226 20.31 27.03 -8.99
CA GLY A 226 19.82 26.77 -7.64
C GLY A 226 18.64 25.78 -7.61
N GLY A 227 18.54 24.90 -8.61
CA GLY A 227 17.51 23.87 -8.65
C GLY A 227 17.54 22.95 -7.43
N TRP A 228 18.71 22.75 -6.81
CA TRP A 228 18.84 22.02 -5.54
C TRP A 228 18.12 22.71 -4.38
N VAL A 229 18.19 24.05 -4.28
CA VAL A 229 17.48 24.81 -3.24
C VAL A 229 15.98 24.65 -3.41
N ILE A 230 15.49 24.79 -4.65
CA ILE A 230 14.06 24.67 -4.95
C ILE A 230 13.55 23.25 -4.76
N PHE A 231 14.37 22.25 -5.10
CA PHE A 231 14.10 20.85 -4.78
C PHE A 231 14.00 20.63 -3.27
N LEU A 232 14.98 21.10 -2.48
CA LEU A 232 14.96 20.97 -1.02
C LEU A 232 13.77 21.71 -0.42
N LEU A 233 13.45 22.91 -0.88
CA LEU A 233 12.25 23.64 -0.46
C LEU A 233 10.98 22.82 -0.71
N GLY A 234 10.85 22.24 -1.91
CA GLY A 234 9.73 21.35 -2.23
C GLY A 234 9.69 20.11 -1.34
N GLY A 235 10.84 19.47 -1.13
CA GLY A 235 11.00 18.31 -0.25
C GLY A 235 10.60 18.63 1.19
N SER A 236 11.05 19.77 1.71
CA SER A 236 10.66 20.28 3.02
C SER A 236 9.16 20.52 3.09
N ILE A 237 8.53 21.12 2.07
CA ILE A 237 7.07 21.31 2.01
C ILE A 237 6.34 19.96 2.12
N GLY A 238 6.77 18.95 1.37
CA GLY A 238 6.18 17.60 1.44
C GLY A 238 6.41 16.90 2.79
N LEU A 239 7.57 17.14 3.42
CA LEU A 239 7.95 16.60 4.73
C LEU A 239 7.52 17.46 5.92
N ILE A 240 6.80 18.58 5.71
CA ILE A 240 6.30 19.44 6.80
C ILE A 240 5.65 18.60 7.91
N PRO A 241 4.76 17.63 7.60
CA PRO A 241 4.18 16.77 8.63
C PRO A 241 5.24 16.07 9.50
N THR A 242 6.20 15.38 8.89
CA THR A 242 7.28 14.67 9.60
C THR A 242 8.14 15.62 10.44
N ILE A 243 8.44 16.81 9.91
CA ILE A 243 9.20 17.84 10.62
C ILE A 243 8.42 18.34 11.83
N LEU A 244 7.14 18.70 11.67
CA LEU A 244 6.30 19.17 12.76
C LEU A 244 6.12 18.10 13.84
N TYR A 245 5.88 16.84 13.44
CA TYR A 245 5.77 15.72 14.38
C TYR A 245 7.06 15.53 15.18
N SER A 246 8.22 15.73 14.56
CA SER A 246 9.52 15.58 15.24
C SER A 246 9.80 16.71 16.25
N LEU A 247 9.18 17.87 16.09
CA LEU A 247 9.40 19.06 16.93
C LEU A 247 8.37 19.18 18.06
N GLN A 248 7.20 18.57 17.92
CA GLN A 248 6.13 18.66 18.90
C GLN A 248 6.27 17.60 19.98
N PRO A 249 6.11 17.95 21.28
CA PRO A 249 5.88 16.95 22.31
C PRO A 249 4.50 16.31 22.10
N HIS A 250 4.41 14.99 22.26
CA HIS A 250 3.18 14.22 22.06
C HIS A 250 2.60 13.74 23.39
N PRO A 251 1.90 14.60 24.15
CA PRO A 251 1.32 14.20 25.44
C PRO A 251 0.28 13.07 25.30
N ALA A 252 -0.37 12.95 24.13
CA ALA A 252 -1.32 11.89 23.83
C ALA A 252 -0.66 10.52 23.51
N ASN A 253 0.63 10.51 23.16
CA ASN A 253 1.41 9.29 22.94
C ASN A 253 2.76 9.44 23.66
N PRO A 254 2.86 9.09 24.97
CA PRO A 254 4.09 9.25 25.74
C PRO A 254 5.25 8.38 25.25
N ASN A 255 4.98 7.41 24.38
CA ASN A 255 5.99 6.57 23.72
C ASN A 255 6.33 7.06 22.30
N ALA A 256 5.77 8.19 21.86
CA ALA A 256 6.01 8.74 20.53
C ALA A 256 7.51 8.95 20.34
N SER A 257 8.04 8.28 19.33
CA SER A 257 9.43 8.35 18.97
C SER A 257 9.61 9.23 17.73
N ASN A 258 10.81 9.77 17.55
CA ASN A 258 11.13 10.50 16.33
C ASN A 258 10.89 9.58 15.11
N PRO A 259 10.15 10.02 14.06
CA PRO A 259 9.86 9.20 12.90
C PRO A 259 11.11 8.59 12.25
N LEU A 260 12.18 9.39 12.13
CA LEU A 260 13.43 8.92 11.57
C LEU A 260 14.07 7.85 12.44
N TYR A 261 14.02 8.01 13.77
CA TYR A 261 14.52 6.99 14.69
C TYR A 261 13.76 5.67 14.53
N VAL A 262 12.43 5.70 14.47
CA VAL A 262 11.61 4.51 14.27
C VAL A 262 11.95 3.84 12.95
N LEU A 263 12.10 4.61 11.88
CA LEU A 263 12.43 4.09 10.56
C LEU A 263 13.84 3.49 10.50
N PHE A 264 14.84 4.15 11.09
CA PHE A 264 16.18 3.58 11.22
C PHE A 264 16.17 2.32 12.09
N ALA A 265 15.40 2.31 13.18
CA ALA A 265 15.24 1.15 14.04
C ALA A 265 14.58 -0.01 13.30
N MET A 266 13.55 0.23 12.49
CA MET A 266 12.92 -0.79 11.64
C MET A 266 13.86 -1.33 10.57
N PHE A 267 14.68 -0.48 9.97
CA PHE A 267 15.67 -0.91 8.98
C PHE A 267 16.83 -1.72 9.60
N LEU A 268 17.25 -1.35 10.81
CA LEU A 268 18.34 -2.02 11.54
C LEU A 268 17.86 -3.18 12.42
N ALA A 269 16.55 -3.29 12.64
CA ALA A 269 15.94 -4.36 13.41
C ALA A 269 16.30 -5.69 12.76
N LYS A 270 17.11 -6.48 13.46
CA LYS A 270 17.31 -7.88 13.11
C LYS A 270 15.99 -8.62 13.33
N PRO A 271 15.69 -9.68 12.55
CA PRO A 271 14.55 -10.54 12.80
C PRO A 271 14.48 -10.90 14.28
N GLY A 272 13.31 -10.73 14.90
CA GLY A 272 13.09 -11.11 16.28
C GLY A 272 13.30 -12.62 16.41
N THR A 273 14.27 -13.01 17.23
CA THR A 273 14.92 -14.35 17.33
C THR A 273 15.96 -14.60 16.23
N PRO A 274 17.13 -15.17 16.56
CA PRO A 274 18.14 -15.52 15.55
C PRO A 274 17.50 -16.48 14.55
N ASP A 275 17.26 -15.98 13.35
CA ASP A 275 16.67 -16.72 12.26
C ASP A 275 17.55 -17.95 11.95
N GLN A 276 17.09 -19.13 12.35
CA GLN A 276 17.75 -20.40 12.03
C GLN A 276 17.50 -20.81 10.57
N THR A 277 16.61 -20.11 9.84
CA THR A 277 16.12 -20.57 8.53
C THR A 277 16.99 -20.12 7.35
N GLY A 278 17.91 -19.17 7.58
CA GLY A 278 18.94 -18.78 6.62
C GLY A 278 18.41 -18.07 5.37
N LEU A 279 19.32 -17.46 4.60
CA LEU A 279 18.98 -16.67 3.41
C LEU A 279 18.18 -17.46 2.36
N TRP A 280 18.37 -18.79 2.30
CA TRP A 280 17.63 -19.63 1.37
C TRP A 280 16.12 -19.62 1.63
N HIS A 281 15.71 -19.70 2.90
CA HIS A 281 14.29 -19.61 3.27
C HIS A 281 13.71 -18.27 2.84
N HIS A 282 14.40 -17.16 3.11
CA HIS A 282 13.99 -15.82 2.67
C HIS A 282 13.81 -15.72 1.14
N ILE A 283 14.73 -16.31 0.37
CA ILE A 283 14.62 -16.35 -1.10
C ILE A 283 13.40 -17.15 -1.52
N VAL A 284 13.19 -18.34 -0.94
CA VAL A 284 12.04 -19.20 -1.25
C VAL A 284 10.73 -18.49 -0.93
N GLU A 285 10.61 -17.88 0.25
CA GLU A 285 9.42 -17.12 0.66
C GLU A 285 9.14 -15.93 -0.26
N THR A 286 10.19 -15.20 -0.64
CA THR A 286 10.07 -14.06 -1.55
C THR A 286 9.58 -14.51 -2.94
N PHE A 287 10.16 -15.58 -3.49
CA PHE A 287 9.82 -16.08 -4.83
C PHE A 287 8.50 -16.84 -4.88
N GLN A 288 8.15 -17.59 -3.84
CA GLN A 288 6.94 -18.41 -3.86
C GLN A 288 5.73 -17.64 -3.34
N VAL A 289 5.90 -16.69 -2.43
CA VAL A 289 4.75 -16.02 -1.81
C VAL A 289 4.70 -14.55 -2.17
N SER A 290 5.72 -13.78 -1.82
CA SER A 290 5.58 -12.32 -1.83
C SER A 290 5.53 -11.74 -3.26
N ILE A 291 6.41 -12.17 -4.18
CA ILE A 291 6.39 -11.68 -5.56
C ILE A 291 5.06 -12.03 -6.26
N PRO A 292 4.58 -13.29 -6.28
CA PRO A 292 3.31 -13.62 -6.91
C PRO A 292 2.14 -12.83 -6.30
N THR A 293 2.10 -12.71 -4.97
CA THR A 293 1.06 -11.97 -4.24
C THR A 293 1.01 -10.50 -4.62
N ALA A 294 2.17 -9.82 -4.65
CA ALA A 294 2.25 -8.39 -4.97
C ALA A 294 2.07 -8.06 -6.46
N THR A 295 2.34 -9.02 -7.35
CA THR A 295 2.36 -8.81 -8.81
C THR A 295 1.16 -9.44 -9.53
N SER A 296 0.08 -9.67 -8.79
CA SER A 296 -1.23 -10.08 -9.30
C SER A 296 -1.33 -11.52 -9.83
N PHE A 297 -0.53 -12.45 -9.30
CA PHE A 297 -0.75 -13.87 -9.53
C PHE A 297 -1.88 -14.39 -8.60
N PRO A 298 -2.93 -15.03 -9.13
CA PRO A 298 -4.11 -15.36 -8.33
C PRO A 298 -4.13 -16.79 -7.76
N PHE A 299 -3.25 -17.67 -8.21
CA PHE A 299 -3.30 -19.09 -7.84
C PHE A 299 -2.50 -19.38 -6.58
N CYS A 300 -3.03 -20.27 -5.73
CA CYS A 300 -2.47 -20.60 -4.42
C CYS A 300 -2.14 -19.37 -3.58
N PRO A 301 -3.12 -18.47 -3.36
CA PRO A 301 -2.83 -17.20 -2.73
C PRO A 301 -2.55 -17.41 -1.23
N VAL A 302 -1.53 -16.73 -0.71
CA VAL A 302 -1.31 -16.63 0.74
C VAL A 302 -1.77 -15.23 1.12
N ILE A 303 -3.05 -15.11 1.48
CA ILE A 303 -3.72 -13.80 1.60
C ILE A 303 -3.58 -13.29 3.04
N GLU A 304 -3.49 -11.98 3.16
CA GLU A 304 -3.58 -11.23 4.42
C GLU A 304 -4.83 -11.58 5.24
N TYR A 305 -5.92 -11.99 4.57
CA TYR A 305 -7.22 -12.32 5.14
C TYR A 305 -7.46 -13.82 4.96
N PRO A 306 -7.28 -14.63 6.02
CA PRO A 306 -7.41 -16.09 5.93
C PRO A 306 -8.78 -16.59 5.47
N PHE A 307 -9.79 -15.73 5.51
CA PHE A 307 -11.17 -16.01 5.14
C PHE A 307 -11.59 -15.42 3.78
N LEU A 308 -10.69 -14.75 3.05
CA LEU A 308 -10.94 -14.26 1.68
C LEU A 308 -10.27 -15.10 0.60
N GLY A 309 -9.77 -16.27 0.96
CA GLY A 309 -9.27 -17.23 -0.01
C GLY A 309 -8.55 -18.39 0.63
N ASP A 310 -8.30 -19.38 -0.21
CA ASP A 310 -7.65 -20.62 0.17
C ASP A 310 -6.20 -20.38 0.60
N ASN A 311 -5.97 -20.29 1.92
CA ASN A 311 -4.64 -20.45 2.51
C ASN A 311 -4.21 -21.93 2.45
N THR A 312 -4.19 -22.50 1.25
CA THR A 312 -3.81 -23.90 1.01
C THR A 312 -2.42 -24.16 1.60
N PRO A 313 -2.23 -25.26 2.35
CA PRO A 313 -0.90 -25.74 2.70
C PRO A 313 -0.05 -25.85 1.43
N ARG A 314 1.22 -25.46 1.49
CA ARG A 314 2.13 -25.51 0.34
C ARG A 314 2.20 -26.91 -0.25
N THR A 315 1.42 -27.15 -1.30
CA THR A 315 1.58 -28.32 -2.14
C THR A 315 2.74 -28.09 -3.10
N LEU A 316 3.36 -29.17 -3.57
CA LEU A 316 4.40 -29.10 -4.59
C LEU A 316 3.93 -28.37 -5.86
N GLN A 317 2.66 -28.56 -6.25
CA GLN A 317 2.05 -27.91 -7.41
C GLN A 317 2.00 -26.39 -7.25
N CYS A 318 1.55 -25.89 -6.09
CA CYS A 318 1.54 -24.47 -5.78
C CYS A 318 2.95 -23.87 -5.81
N GLY A 319 3.92 -24.55 -5.20
CA GLY A 319 5.32 -24.12 -5.20
C GLY A 319 5.89 -23.98 -6.63
N ILE A 320 5.58 -24.93 -7.52
CA ILE A 320 6.01 -24.87 -8.94
C ILE A 320 5.36 -23.68 -9.66
N MET A 321 4.05 -23.50 -9.52
CA MET A 321 3.31 -22.41 -10.17
C MET A 321 3.80 -21.03 -9.74
N GLN A 322 3.92 -20.82 -8.43
CA GLN A 322 4.40 -19.59 -7.84
C GLN A 322 5.86 -19.28 -8.25
N SER A 323 6.74 -20.29 -8.17
CA SER A 323 8.14 -20.15 -8.60
C SER A 323 8.23 -19.81 -10.09
N SER A 324 7.42 -20.44 -10.94
CA SER A 324 7.40 -20.18 -12.39
C SER A 324 7.01 -18.74 -12.69
N TRP A 325 6.01 -18.20 -11.99
CA TRP A 325 5.62 -16.79 -12.12
C TRP A 325 6.77 -15.85 -11.76
N SER A 326 7.39 -16.05 -10.59
CA SER A 326 8.48 -15.19 -10.11
C SER A 326 9.73 -15.29 -10.95
N ILE A 327 10.10 -16.49 -11.42
CA ILE A 327 11.22 -16.68 -12.35
C ILE A 327 10.95 -15.92 -13.66
N GLY A 328 9.74 -16.03 -14.22
CA GLY A 328 9.34 -15.28 -15.40
C GLY A 328 9.40 -13.76 -15.19
N TYR A 329 8.89 -13.29 -14.04
CA TYR A 329 8.90 -11.88 -13.67
C TYR A 329 10.33 -11.32 -13.54
N VAL A 330 11.22 -12.02 -12.83
CA VAL A 330 12.63 -11.65 -12.67
C VAL A 330 13.38 -11.73 -14.00
N ALA A 331 13.11 -12.75 -14.82
CA ALA A 331 13.70 -12.86 -16.15
C ALA A 331 13.35 -11.65 -17.03
N LEU A 332 12.10 -11.16 -16.99
CA LEU A 332 11.69 -9.96 -17.72
C LEU A 332 12.40 -8.70 -17.21
N ILE A 333 12.62 -8.56 -15.90
CA ILE A 333 13.41 -7.46 -15.33
C ILE A 333 14.85 -7.51 -15.87
N ILE A 334 15.49 -8.68 -15.85
CA ILE A 334 16.86 -8.86 -16.35
C ILE A 334 16.94 -8.58 -17.84
N ILE A 335 16.01 -9.11 -18.64
CA ILE A 335 15.93 -8.86 -20.09
C ILE A 335 15.80 -7.36 -20.36
N THR A 336 14.97 -6.65 -19.60
CA THR A 336 14.80 -5.20 -19.73
C THR A 336 16.11 -4.46 -19.47
N ALA A 337 16.84 -4.81 -18.40
CA ALA A 337 18.13 -4.22 -18.08
C ALA A 337 19.17 -4.50 -19.19
N VAL A 338 19.26 -5.75 -19.66
CA VAL A 338 20.19 -6.17 -20.72
C VAL A 338 19.90 -5.44 -22.03
N ILE A 339 18.62 -5.37 -22.46
CA ILE A 339 18.23 -4.65 -23.67
C ILE A 339 18.60 -3.17 -23.56
N ALA A 340 18.33 -2.52 -22.42
CA ALA A 340 18.68 -1.12 -22.22
C ALA A 340 20.20 -0.89 -22.28
N ILE A 341 21.00 -1.77 -21.67
CA ILE A 341 22.47 -1.71 -21.71
C ILE A 341 22.99 -1.89 -23.14
N ILE A 342 22.51 -2.90 -23.87
CA ILE A 342 22.91 -3.16 -25.26
C ILE A 342 22.52 -1.97 -26.15
N ALA A 343 21.30 -1.45 -25.99
CA ALA A 343 20.80 -0.29 -26.72
C ALA A 343 21.69 0.94 -26.48
N LEU A 344 22.12 1.19 -25.24
CA LEU A 344 23.04 2.27 -24.90
C LEU A 344 24.44 2.06 -25.48
N ARG A 345 24.98 0.83 -25.44
CA ARG A 345 26.30 0.50 -26.00
C ARG A 345 26.32 0.67 -27.52
N HIS A 346 25.36 0.07 -28.22
CA HIS A 346 25.24 0.16 -29.68
C HIS A 346 25.10 1.62 -30.13
N PHE A 347 24.29 2.39 -29.40
CA PHE A 347 24.08 3.80 -29.67
C PHE A 347 25.35 4.65 -29.46
N ARG A 348 26.18 4.33 -28.47
CA ARG A 348 27.48 5.00 -28.28
C ARG A 348 28.42 4.76 -29.47
N LEU A 349 28.39 3.57 -30.06
CA LEU A 349 29.27 3.18 -31.16
C LEU A 349 28.83 3.76 -32.51
N GLN A 350 27.53 3.81 -32.79
CA GLN A 350 26.99 4.15 -34.13
C GLN A 350 26.21 5.47 -34.19
N GLY A 351 25.91 6.11 -33.06
CA GLY A 351 24.96 7.23 -32.96
C GLY A 351 25.45 8.60 -33.48
N LYS A 352 26.37 8.67 -34.45
CA LYS A 352 26.86 9.93 -35.01
C LYS A 352 25.88 10.60 -36.00
N ALA A 353 24.88 9.86 -36.49
CA ALA A 353 23.97 10.33 -37.55
C ALA A 353 22.72 11.09 -37.05
N LEU A 354 22.44 11.13 -35.74
CA LEU A 354 21.24 11.77 -35.18
C LEU A 354 21.52 13.17 -34.66
N ASN A 355 20.51 14.03 -34.72
CA ASN A 355 20.55 15.36 -34.12
C ASN A 355 20.78 15.28 -32.61
N HIS A 356 21.45 16.28 -32.03
CA HIS A 356 21.79 16.32 -30.59
C HIS A 356 20.58 16.08 -29.68
N THR A 357 19.44 16.73 -29.99
CA THR A 357 18.20 16.60 -29.21
C THR A 357 17.63 15.19 -29.27
N GLU A 358 17.56 14.58 -30.46
CA GLU A 358 17.05 13.21 -30.62
C GLU A 358 17.97 12.20 -29.92
N ARG A 359 19.27 12.46 -29.99
CA ARG A 359 20.29 11.66 -29.31
C ARG A 359 20.09 11.67 -27.80
N HIS A 360 19.91 12.86 -27.22
CA HIS A 360 19.67 13.05 -25.80
C HIS A 360 18.36 12.37 -25.37
N GLN A 361 17.26 12.61 -26.08
CA GLN A 361 15.96 12.00 -25.77
C GLN A 361 16.02 10.47 -25.80
N TYR A 362 16.71 9.89 -26.78
CA TYR A 362 16.92 8.44 -26.84
C TYR A 362 17.71 7.92 -25.64
N GLN A 363 18.80 8.60 -25.27
CA GLN A 363 19.60 8.22 -24.10
C GLN A 363 18.79 8.29 -22.81
N VAL A 364 18.04 9.37 -22.59
CA VAL A 364 17.19 9.51 -21.39
C VAL A 364 16.17 8.39 -21.31
N ARG A 365 15.49 8.05 -22.41
CA ARG A 365 14.53 6.92 -22.44
C ARG A 365 15.19 5.60 -22.06
N GLN A 366 16.35 5.26 -22.63
CA GLN A 366 17.03 4.00 -22.32
C GLN A 366 17.58 3.97 -20.88
N VAL A 367 18.14 5.07 -20.39
CA VAL A 367 18.60 5.17 -18.99
C VAL A 367 17.41 5.08 -18.03
N THR A 368 16.27 5.69 -18.35
CA THR A 368 15.05 5.56 -17.53
C THR A 368 14.56 4.10 -17.47
N ARG A 369 14.58 3.37 -18.59
CA ARG A 369 14.24 1.93 -18.61
C ARG A 369 15.20 1.12 -17.74
N LEU A 370 16.50 1.44 -17.79
CA LEU A 370 17.50 0.78 -16.96
C LEU A 370 17.30 1.10 -15.47
N THR A 371 17.05 2.36 -15.10
CA THR A 371 16.82 2.72 -13.70
C THR A 371 15.56 2.06 -13.17
N MET A 372 14.47 1.95 -13.96
CA MET A 372 13.29 1.17 -13.58
C MET A 372 13.62 -0.30 -13.29
N ALA A 373 14.39 -0.96 -14.15
CA ALA A 373 14.79 -2.37 -13.94
C ALA A 373 15.69 -2.53 -12.70
N LEU A 374 16.66 -1.64 -12.51
CA LEU A 374 17.52 -1.64 -11.31
C LEU A 374 16.73 -1.35 -10.03
N THR A 375 15.68 -0.51 -10.11
CA THR A 375 14.78 -0.26 -8.97
C THR A 375 14.04 -1.53 -8.59
N ALA A 376 13.52 -2.29 -9.57
CA ALA A 376 12.84 -3.56 -9.30
C ALA A 376 13.76 -4.58 -8.64
N VAL A 377 15.01 -4.70 -9.12
CA VAL A 377 16.03 -5.57 -8.49
C VAL A 377 16.31 -5.11 -7.05
N GLY A 378 16.49 -3.81 -6.83
CA GLY A 378 16.73 -3.24 -5.50
C GLY A 378 15.59 -3.51 -4.52
N ILE A 379 14.33 -3.37 -4.95
CA ILE A 379 13.14 -3.67 -4.14
C ILE A 379 13.12 -5.14 -3.74
N ILE A 380 13.30 -6.06 -4.68
CA ILE A 380 13.29 -7.51 -4.42
C ILE A 380 14.43 -7.89 -3.48
N ALA A 381 15.64 -7.37 -3.72
CA ALA A 381 16.81 -7.65 -2.88
C ALA A 381 16.60 -7.13 -1.45
N ALA A 382 16.15 -5.89 -1.30
CA ALA A 382 15.90 -5.28 0.01
C ALA A 382 14.82 -6.03 0.80
N PHE A 383 13.74 -6.46 0.13
CA PHE A 383 12.70 -7.26 0.77
C PHE A 383 13.23 -8.64 1.19
N THR A 384 13.99 -9.31 0.33
CA THR A 384 14.55 -10.65 0.61
C THR A 384 15.43 -10.64 1.87
N ILE A 385 16.23 -9.58 2.08
CA ILE A 385 17.11 -9.48 3.26
C ILE A 385 16.41 -8.92 4.51
N SER A 386 15.15 -8.50 4.39
CA SER A 386 14.36 -7.97 5.51
C SER A 386 13.73 -9.09 6.35
N SER A 387 13.06 -8.75 7.44
CA SER A 387 12.24 -9.70 8.22
C SER A 387 10.94 -10.10 7.52
N GLY A 388 10.51 -9.37 6.48
CA GLY A 388 9.21 -9.57 5.82
C GLY A 388 8.98 -10.99 5.26
N PRO A 389 9.94 -11.59 4.53
CA PRO A 389 9.82 -12.97 4.04
C PRO A 389 9.68 -14.01 5.16
N PHE A 390 10.23 -13.74 6.34
CA PHE A 390 10.17 -14.64 7.49
C PHE A 390 8.88 -14.45 8.30
N ASP A 391 8.50 -13.20 8.57
CA ASP A 391 7.46 -12.81 9.51
C ASP A 391 6.06 -12.68 8.89
N GLN A 392 5.60 -13.68 8.13
CA GLN A 392 4.36 -13.67 7.31
C GLN A 392 4.55 -13.05 5.91
N PRO A 393 5.14 -13.82 4.98
CA PRO A 393 5.51 -13.34 3.64
C PRO A 393 4.32 -12.92 2.77
N GLY A 394 3.13 -13.46 3.01
CA GLY A 394 1.90 -13.05 2.30
C GLY A 394 1.38 -11.69 2.78
N TYR A 395 1.35 -11.49 4.09
CA TYR A 395 0.98 -10.22 4.72
C TYR A 395 1.96 -9.09 4.33
N HIS A 396 3.27 -9.38 4.40
CA HIS A 396 4.33 -8.43 4.08
C HIS A 396 4.61 -8.22 2.59
N ALA A 397 3.99 -9.00 1.69
CA ALA A 397 4.06 -8.76 0.25
C ALA A 397 3.66 -7.33 -0.16
N ARG A 398 2.85 -6.65 0.68
CA ARG A 398 2.51 -5.23 0.51
C ARG A 398 3.72 -4.30 0.45
N TYR A 399 4.85 -4.65 1.06
CA TYR A 399 6.06 -3.82 1.05
C TYR A 399 6.84 -3.85 -0.28
N ILE A 400 6.44 -4.71 -1.22
CA ILE A 400 6.98 -4.70 -2.59
C ILE A 400 5.94 -4.23 -3.61
N ILE A 401 4.87 -3.56 -3.17
CA ILE A 401 3.87 -2.93 -4.04
C ILE A 401 4.50 -1.92 -5.03
N SER A 402 5.65 -1.34 -4.66
CA SER A 402 6.52 -0.50 -5.49
C SER A 402 6.98 -1.15 -6.81
N LEU A 403 6.74 -2.44 -7.01
CA LEU A 403 6.96 -3.12 -8.29
C LEU A 403 5.89 -2.77 -9.36
N ILE A 404 4.67 -2.41 -8.96
CA ILE A 404 3.55 -2.14 -9.89
C ILE A 404 3.82 -0.91 -10.80
N PRO A 405 4.35 0.23 -10.31
CA PRO A 405 4.73 1.35 -11.18
C PRO A 405 5.77 1.00 -12.24
N LEU A 406 6.52 -0.10 -12.04
CA LEU A 406 7.59 -0.54 -12.93
C LEU A 406 7.09 -1.49 -14.04
N THR A 407 5.84 -1.94 -14.00
CA THR A 407 5.23 -2.84 -14.99
C THR A 407 5.46 -2.41 -16.45
N PRO A 408 5.35 -1.13 -16.85
CA PRO A 408 5.61 -0.73 -18.23
C PRO A 408 7.00 -1.14 -18.74
N ALA A 409 8.02 -1.05 -17.89
CA ALA A 409 9.38 -1.47 -18.26
C ALA A 409 9.46 -2.99 -18.36
N ILE A 410 8.83 -3.72 -17.44
CA ILE A 410 8.89 -5.18 -17.34
C ILE A 410 8.22 -5.84 -18.55
N ILE A 411 7.08 -5.33 -19.01
CA ILE A 411 6.36 -5.89 -20.16
C ILE A 411 6.83 -5.32 -21.52
N ALA A 412 7.61 -4.24 -21.52
CA ALA A 412 8.06 -3.58 -22.76
C ALA A 412 8.81 -4.52 -23.73
N PRO A 413 9.74 -5.39 -23.28
CA PRO A 413 10.43 -6.32 -24.19
C PRO A 413 9.46 -7.24 -24.94
N LEU A 414 8.45 -7.76 -24.24
CA LEU A 414 7.42 -8.62 -24.84
C LEU A 414 6.57 -7.82 -25.84
N TRP A 415 6.13 -6.62 -25.46
CA TRP A 415 5.31 -5.77 -26.33
C TRP A 415 6.06 -5.35 -27.60
N GLU A 416 7.32 -4.93 -27.47
CA GLU A 416 8.16 -4.54 -28.61
C GLU A 416 8.42 -5.72 -29.55
N ALA A 417 8.60 -6.93 -29.02
CA ALA A 417 8.71 -8.15 -29.82
C ALA A 417 7.39 -8.57 -30.49
N ALA A 418 6.26 -8.43 -29.79
CA ALA A 418 4.93 -8.79 -30.28
C ALA A 418 4.41 -7.84 -31.38
N SER A 419 4.86 -6.59 -31.38
CA SER A 419 4.42 -5.52 -32.29
C SER A 419 5.21 -5.43 -33.60
N ARG A 420 6.40 -6.04 -33.68
CA ARG A 420 7.23 -6.06 -34.90
C ARG A 420 7.04 -7.35 -35.67
N ILE A 421 6.27 -7.31 -36.75
CA ILE A 421 6.06 -8.47 -37.62
C ILE A 421 7.19 -8.52 -38.67
N GLN A 422 8.10 -9.48 -38.53
CA GLN A 422 9.15 -9.74 -39.52
C GLN A 422 8.90 -11.09 -40.20
N TRP A 423 8.42 -11.04 -41.43
CA TRP A 423 8.02 -12.23 -42.18
C TRP A 423 9.19 -12.99 -42.81
N GLN A 424 10.40 -12.45 -42.86
CA GLN A 424 11.45 -13.04 -43.69
C GLN A 424 12.27 -14.15 -43.02
N ALA A 425 12.23 -14.29 -41.68
CA ALA A 425 13.03 -15.27 -40.95
C ALA A 425 12.22 -16.02 -39.88
N LEU A 426 12.58 -17.30 -39.64
CA LEU A 426 11.90 -18.19 -38.69
C LEU A 426 11.98 -17.67 -37.24
N TRP A 427 13.17 -17.28 -36.78
CA TRP A 427 13.39 -16.88 -35.38
C TRP A 427 12.66 -15.59 -34.96
N PRO A 428 12.65 -14.51 -35.76
CA PRO A 428 11.81 -13.35 -35.47
C PRO A 428 10.32 -13.67 -35.41
N ARG A 429 9.81 -14.55 -36.28
CA ARG A 429 8.42 -15.01 -36.24
C ARG A 429 8.11 -15.73 -34.93
N VAL A 430 8.92 -16.73 -34.55
CA VAL A 430 8.75 -17.48 -33.30
C VAL A 430 8.75 -16.53 -32.10
N ARG A 431 9.70 -15.59 -32.04
CA ARG A 431 9.76 -14.58 -30.98
C ARG A 431 8.50 -13.72 -30.89
N THR A 432 7.95 -13.26 -32.03
CA THR A 432 6.73 -12.44 -32.06
C THR A 432 5.53 -13.24 -31.56
N TYR A 433 5.32 -14.47 -32.04
CA TYR A 433 4.21 -15.30 -31.59
C TYR A 433 4.34 -15.72 -30.13
N ALA A 434 5.53 -16.14 -29.68
CA ALA A 434 5.79 -16.47 -28.28
C ALA A 434 5.49 -15.27 -27.36
N SER A 435 5.94 -14.06 -27.74
CA SER A 435 5.66 -12.85 -26.96
C SER A 435 4.16 -12.52 -26.88
N ARG A 436 3.41 -12.75 -27.97
CA ARG A 436 1.94 -12.59 -27.97
C ARG A 436 1.26 -13.60 -27.06
N VAL A 437 1.68 -14.86 -27.10
CA VAL A 437 1.16 -15.92 -26.24
C VAL A 437 1.43 -15.60 -24.77
N ILE A 438 2.65 -15.16 -24.42
CA ILE A 438 3.01 -14.78 -23.05
C ILE A 438 2.17 -13.59 -22.58
N LEU A 439 2.03 -12.53 -23.39
CA LEU A 439 1.21 -11.37 -23.03
C LEU A 439 -0.26 -11.75 -22.86
N ALA A 440 -0.80 -12.60 -23.73
CA ALA A 440 -2.17 -13.11 -23.61
C ALA A 440 -2.34 -13.95 -22.34
N ALA A 441 -1.38 -14.82 -22.02
CA ALA A 441 -1.39 -15.61 -20.79
C ALA A 441 -1.38 -14.72 -19.54
N ILE A 442 -0.53 -13.69 -19.50
CA ILE A 442 -0.50 -12.70 -18.40
C ILE A 442 -1.86 -12.00 -18.27
N ALA A 443 -2.45 -11.54 -19.38
CA ALA A 443 -3.76 -10.89 -19.37
C ALA A 443 -4.88 -11.82 -18.87
N ILE A 444 -4.86 -13.09 -19.29
CA ILE A 444 -5.81 -14.11 -18.82
C ILE A 444 -5.62 -14.36 -17.32
N ILE A 445 -4.38 -14.47 -16.83
CA ILE A 445 -4.09 -14.66 -15.40
C ILE A 445 -4.66 -13.50 -14.57
N PHE A 446 -4.47 -12.26 -15.02
CA PHE A 446 -5.03 -11.08 -14.34
C PHE A 446 -6.56 -11.08 -14.36
N LEU A 447 -7.16 -11.45 -15.49
CA LEU A 447 -8.61 -11.57 -15.63
C LEU A 447 -9.18 -12.64 -14.70
N THR A 448 -8.55 -13.82 -14.67
CA THR A 448 -8.89 -14.90 -13.74
C THR A 448 -8.80 -14.42 -12.29
N GLY A 449 -7.75 -13.67 -11.94
CA GLY A 449 -7.62 -13.07 -10.62
C GLY A 449 -8.77 -12.14 -10.26
N THR A 450 -9.28 -11.37 -11.21
CA THR A 450 -10.45 -10.51 -11.00
C THR A 450 -11.71 -11.34 -10.86
N CYS A 451 -11.93 -12.34 -11.71
CA CYS A 451 -13.07 -13.26 -11.56
C CYS A 451 -13.08 -13.94 -10.19
N ILE A 452 -11.92 -14.36 -9.68
CA ILE A 452 -11.77 -14.91 -8.33
C ILE A 452 -12.12 -13.87 -7.26
N ALA A 453 -11.66 -12.62 -7.40
CA ALA A 453 -12.04 -11.56 -6.46
C ALA A 453 -13.56 -11.32 -6.41
N PHE A 454 -14.25 -11.42 -7.55
CA PHE A 454 -15.72 -11.35 -7.60
C PHE A 454 -16.40 -12.58 -7.00
N SER A 455 -15.85 -13.79 -7.16
CA SER A 455 -16.42 -14.99 -6.55
C SER A 455 -16.34 -14.98 -5.01
N GLU A 456 -15.41 -14.23 -4.44
CA GLU A 456 -15.25 -14.04 -2.98
C GLU A 456 -16.18 -12.97 -2.39
N MET A 457 -16.95 -12.24 -3.21
CA MET A 457 -17.87 -11.21 -2.71
C MET A 457 -18.88 -11.72 -1.67
N PRO A 458 -19.53 -12.88 -1.84
CA PRO A 458 -20.47 -13.38 -0.83
C PRO A 458 -19.80 -13.69 0.51
N GLN A 459 -18.55 -14.19 0.49
CA GLN A 459 -17.79 -14.47 1.71
C GLN A 459 -17.41 -13.16 2.41
N ALA A 460 -17.00 -12.14 1.65
CA ALA A 460 -16.71 -10.82 2.18
C ALA A 460 -17.93 -10.18 2.87
N GLN A 461 -19.10 -10.25 2.22
CA GLN A 461 -20.36 -9.75 2.78
C GLN A 461 -20.79 -10.54 4.01
N ALA A 462 -20.61 -11.86 4.02
CA ALA A 462 -20.89 -12.69 5.18
C ALA A 462 -20.02 -12.30 6.39
N ALA A 463 -18.73 -12.01 6.18
CA ALA A 463 -17.83 -11.56 7.23
C ALA A 463 -18.25 -10.18 7.80
N ASP A 464 -18.67 -9.24 6.94
CA ASP A 464 -19.18 -7.94 7.38
C ASP A 464 -20.50 -8.06 8.16
N ASN A 465 -21.42 -8.92 7.72
CA ASN A 465 -22.67 -9.21 8.43
C ASN A 465 -22.41 -9.87 9.79
N GLN A 466 -21.53 -10.88 9.83
CA GLN A 466 -21.12 -11.55 11.06
C GLN A 466 -20.54 -10.54 12.06
N ARG A 467 -19.70 -9.61 11.61
CA ARG A 467 -19.13 -8.55 12.45
C ARG A 467 -20.20 -7.63 13.03
N LEU A 468 -21.21 -7.26 12.24
CA LEU A 468 -22.35 -6.47 12.71
C LEU A 468 -23.20 -7.24 13.73
N ASP A 469 -23.43 -8.53 13.51
CA ASP A 469 -24.18 -9.40 14.42
C ASP A 469 -23.46 -9.57 15.76
N VAL A 470 -22.14 -9.82 15.74
CA VAL A 470 -21.29 -9.84 16.94
C VAL A 470 -21.41 -8.53 17.71
N ALA A 471 -21.29 -7.38 17.04
CA ALA A 471 -21.44 -6.07 17.68
C ALA A 471 -22.83 -5.90 18.33
N ASN A 472 -23.90 -6.28 17.63
CA ASN A 472 -25.26 -6.20 18.14
C ASN A 472 -25.51 -7.15 19.32
N HIS A 473 -24.95 -8.36 19.28
CA HIS A 473 -25.00 -9.32 20.39
C HIS A 473 -24.30 -8.77 21.64
N LEU A 474 -23.10 -8.18 21.48
CA LEU A 474 -22.38 -7.55 22.59
C LEU A 474 -23.16 -6.38 23.20
N ILE A 475 -23.80 -5.55 22.37
CA ILE A 475 -24.66 -4.45 22.83
C ILE A 475 -25.86 -4.99 23.63
N LYS A 476 -26.56 -6.01 23.12
CA LYS A 476 -27.71 -6.63 23.80
C LYS A 476 -27.33 -7.23 25.16
N LEU A 477 -26.15 -7.85 25.26
CA LEU A 477 -25.64 -8.41 26.50
C LEU A 477 -25.08 -7.36 27.48
N GLY A 478 -24.93 -6.10 27.03
CA GLY A 478 -24.23 -5.05 27.78
C GLY A 478 -22.79 -5.46 28.10
N ALA A 479 -22.13 -6.14 27.16
CA ALA A 479 -20.78 -6.66 27.27
C ALA A 479 -19.75 -5.63 26.78
N THR A 480 -19.81 -4.42 27.32
CA THR A 480 -18.93 -3.28 26.98
C THR A 480 -18.62 -2.50 28.27
N PRO A 481 -17.38 -2.04 28.50
CA PRO A 481 -16.17 -2.29 27.71
C PRO A 481 -15.65 -3.73 27.84
N LEU A 482 -14.82 -4.19 26.89
CA LEU A 482 -14.26 -5.54 26.87
C LEU A 482 -12.80 -5.63 26.40
N TYR A 483 -12.10 -6.69 26.78
CA TYR A 483 -10.78 -7.04 26.26
C TYR A 483 -10.90 -8.00 25.08
N THR A 484 -10.19 -7.73 23.98
CA THR A 484 -10.19 -8.61 22.81
C THR A 484 -8.89 -8.46 22.00
N ASP A 485 -8.77 -9.24 20.93
CA ASP A 485 -7.59 -9.25 20.09
C ASP A 485 -7.52 -8.00 19.18
N TYR A 486 -6.35 -7.85 18.55
CA TYR A 486 -6.03 -6.71 17.71
C TYR A 486 -6.97 -6.56 16.50
N TRP A 487 -7.26 -7.64 15.78
CA TRP A 487 -8.03 -7.61 14.52
C TRP A 487 -9.53 -7.37 14.74
N THR A 488 -10.00 -7.67 15.95
CA THR A 488 -11.41 -7.55 16.32
C THR A 488 -11.75 -6.19 16.92
N CYS A 489 -10.89 -5.64 17.79
CA CYS A 489 -11.25 -4.49 18.63
C CYS A 489 -11.66 -3.24 17.83
N ALA A 490 -10.74 -2.63 17.09
CA ALA A 490 -11.03 -1.36 16.39
C ALA A 490 -12.15 -1.54 15.35
N SER A 491 -12.19 -2.72 14.71
CA SER A 491 -13.22 -3.08 13.75
C SER A 491 -14.63 -3.10 14.37
N LEU A 492 -14.81 -3.69 15.55
CA LEU A 492 -16.09 -3.70 16.28
C LEU A 492 -16.46 -2.33 16.85
N ALA A 493 -15.49 -1.60 17.39
CA ALA A 493 -15.74 -0.25 17.90
C ALA A 493 -16.25 0.67 16.79
N PHE A 494 -15.66 0.60 15.60
CA PHE A 494 -16.09 1.40 14.46
C PHE A 494 -17.49 1.01 13.96
N VAL A 495 -17.74 -0.29 13.68
CA VAL A 495 -19.04 -0.72 13.13
C VAL A 495 -20.20 -0.46 14.09
N SER A 496 -19.94 -0.54 15.40
CA SER A 496 -20.93 -0.28 16.44
C SER A 496 -21.16 1.20 16.71
N LYS A 497 -20.47 2.11 16.01
CA LYS A 497 -20.46 3.56 16.27
C LYS A 497 -20.07 3.88 17.71
N GLU A 498 -18.96 3.29 18.15
CA GLU A 498 -18.39 3.44 19.50
C GLU A 498 -19.30 2.95 20.64
N LYS A 499 -20.33 2.13 20.37
CA LYS A 499 -21.17 1.50 21.42
C LYS A 499 -20.47 0.31 22.08
N VAL A 500 -19.66 -0.42 21.32
CA VAL A 500 -18.78 -1.47 21.82
C VAL A 500 -17.39 -0.86 22.00
N LEU A 501 -16.96 -0.70 23.25
CA LEU A 501 -15.64 -0.18 23.59
C LEU A 501 -14.74 -1.34 23.95
N CYS A 502 -13.48 -1.27 23.53
CA CYS A 502 -12.57 -2.38 23.70
C CYS A 502 -11.12 -1.94 23.86
N THR A 503 -10.36 -2.83 24.50
CA THR A 503 -8.91 -2.71 24.64
C THR A 503 -8.26 -3.94 24.02
N VAL A 504 -7.33 -3.69 23.10
CA VAL A 504 -6.44 -4.71 22.54
C VAL A 504 -5.52 -5.23 23.62
N THR A 505 -5.44 -6.54 23.77
CA THR A 505 -4.56 -7.17 24.74
C THR A 505 -3.53 -8.07 24.06
N ASP A 506 -2.25 -7.71 24.21
CA ASP A 506 -1.16 -8.67 24.04
C ASP A 506 -1.02 -9.37 25.38
N VAL A 507 -1.49 -10.62 25.44
CA VAL A 507 -1.57 -11.34 26.71
C VAL A 507 -0.28 -12.10 26.94
N GLU A 508 0.44 -11.79 28.03
CA GLU A 508 1.61 -12.56 28.46
C GLU A 508 1.48 -13.00 29.91
N MET A 509 1.93 -14.23 30.20
CA MET A 509 2.00 -14.75 31.56
C MET A 509 3.39 -14.50 32.14
N VAL A 510 3.52 -13.51 33.03
CA VAL A 510 4.77 -13.20 33.73
C VAL A 510 4.66 -13.67 35.18
N LYS A 511 5.49 -14.63 35.59
CA LYS A 511 5.50 -15.21 36.94
C LYS A 511 4.11 -15.68 37.43
N GLY A 512 3.32 -16.30 36.54
CA GLY A 512 1.99 -16.82 36.86
C GLY A 512 0.88 -15.76 36.99
N LYS A 513 1.18 -14.48 36.75
CA LYS A 513 0.19 -13.40 36.66
C LYS A 513 -0.04 -13.03 35.20
N LEU A 514 -1.31 -12.79 34.86
CA LEU A 514 -1.69 -12.24 33.56
C LEU A 514 -1.21 -10.79 33.49
N THR A 515 -0.26 -10.51 32.61
CA THR A 515 0.20 -9.15 32.34
C THR A 515 -0.41 -8.70 31.03
N LEU A 516 -1.05 -7.54 31.06
CA LEU A 516 -1.64 -6.92 29.89
C LEU A 516 -0.61 -6.01 29.22
N GLY A 517 -0.14 -6.40 28.04
CA GLY A 517 0.47 -5.47 27.10
C GLY A 517 -0.62 -4.55 26.53
N ILE A 518 -0.39 -3.24 26.58
CA ILE A 518 -1.31 -2.21 26.07
C ILE A 518 -0.82 -1.73 24.70
N ASN A 519 -0.28 -2.63 23.88
CA ASN A 519 0.14 -2.28 22.53
C ASN A 519 -1.09 -2.19 21.62
N HIS A 520 -0.95 -1.49 20.49
CA HIS A 520 -1.97 -1.42 19.44
C HIS A 520 -3.34 -0.83 19.83
N ASN A 521 -3.46 -0.23 21.01
CA ASN A 521 -4.61 0.57 21.41
C ASN A 521 -4.50 1.99 20.83
N ARG A 522 -4.68 2.10 19.52
CA ARG A 522 -4.36 3.29 18.73
C ARG A 522 -5.36 4.42 18.89
N VAL A 523 -6.64 4.11 19.12
CA VAL A 523 -7.71 5.10 19.30
C VAL A 523 -8.03 5.23 20.79
N ALA A 524 -7.63 6.34 21.40
CA ALA A 524 -7.73 6.55 22.85
C ALA A 524 -9.17 6.42 23.39
N ARG A 525 -10.18 6.80 22.60
CA ARG A 525 -11.60 6.68 23.02
C ARG A 525 -12.05 5.23 23.17
N TYR A 526 -11.52 4.31 22.37
CA TYR A 526 -11.96 2.92 22.38
C TYR A 526 -11.56 2.20 23.66
N ASN A 527 -10.35 2.47 24.17
CA ASN A 527 -9.80 1.81 25.35
C ASN A 527 -9.90 2.67 26.64
N TYR A 528 -10.36 3.92 26.55
CA TYR A 528 -10.48 4.86 27.67
C TYR A 528 -11.08 4.23 28.94
N PRO A 529 -12.22 3.51 28.88
CA PRO A 529 -12.83 2.95 30.09
C PRO A 529 -11.94 1.97 30.87
N LEU A 530 -10.98 1.34 30.19
CA LEU A 530 -10.12 0.29 30.72
C LEU A 530 -8.68 0.77 30.96
N SER A 531 -8.26 1.89 30.38
CA SER A 531 -6.91 2.44 30.51
C SER A 531 -6.74 3.34 31.74
N THR A 532 -7.79 4.09 32.15
CA THR A 532 -7.73 5.10 33.23
C THR A 532 -7.53 4.51 34.64
N TYR A 533 -7.74 3.21 34.84
CA TYR A 533 -7.62 2.59 36.16
C TYR A 533 -6.78 1.31 36.13
N MET A 534 -5.51 1.42 36.54
CA MET A 534 -4.61 0.27 36.72
C MET A 534 -5.18 -0.83 37.63
N ASN A 535 -6.04 -0.47 38.59
CA ASN A 535 -6.70 -1.39 39.53
C ASN A 535 -7.96 -2.09 38.95
N LEU A 536 -8.41 -1.71 37.76
CA LEU A 536 -9.59 -2.27 37.07
C LEU A 536 -9.21 -3.21 35.92
N ARG A 537 -7.92 -3.41 35.66
CA ARG A 537 -7.34 -4.11 34.50
C ARG A 537 -7.89 -5.53 34.23
N LEU A 538 -8.58 -6.16 35.18
CA LEU A 538 -9.13 -7.52 35.04
C LEU A 538 -10.63 -7.61 35.35
N ASN A 539 -11.30 -6.47 35.53
CA ASN A 539 -12.72 -6.37 35.87
C ASN A 539 -13.56 -5.92 34.67
N ALA A 540 -13.29 -6.48 33.50
CA ALA A 540 -14.10 -6.28 32.30
C ALA A 540 -14.35 -7.62 31.61
N SER A 541 -15.29 -7.65 30.67
CA SER A 541 -15.56 -8.86 29.89
C SER A 541 -14.41 -9.14 28.93
N TRP A 542 -14.21 -10.41 28.57
CA TRP A 542 -13.16 -10.84 27.62
C TRP A 542 -13.79 -11.54 26.44
N MET A 543 -13.34 -11.23 25.23
CA MET A 543 -13.79 -11.91 24.04
C MET A 543 -12.58 -12.35 23.22
N CYS A 544 -12.50 -13.66 22.97
CA CYS A 544 -11.42 -14.26 22.20
C CYS A 544 -11.98 -15.04 21.02
N GLU A 545 -11.30 -14.93 19.89
CA GLU A 545 -11.55 -15.75 18.70
C GLU A 545 -11.35 -17.24 19.01
N LYS A 546 -12.25 -18.10 18.51
CA LYS A 546 -12.22 -19.55 18.76
C LYS A 546 -11.29 -20.27 17.79
N ASP A 547 -11.19 -19.80 16.55
CA ASP A 547 -10.33 -20.42 15.54
C ASP A 547 -8.92 -19.78 15.56
N PRO A 548 -7.86 -20.54 15.91
CA PRO A 548 -6.50 -20.02 15.85
C PRO A 548 -6.01 -19.71 14.44
N LYS A 549 -6.75 -20.07 13.37
CA LYS A 549 -6.40 -19.74 11.97
C LYS A 549 -6.86 -18.35 11.54
N THR A 550 -7.83 -17.76 12.24
CA THR A 550 -8.35 -16.42 11.94
C THR A 550 -7.65 -15.32 12.76
N THR A 551 -6.75 -15.71 13.66
CA THR A 551 -5.89 -14.82 14.44
C THR A 551 -4.42 -15.26 14.34
N VAL A 552 -3.48 -14.39 14.73
CA VAL A 552 -2.05 -14.74 14.79
C VAL A 552 -1.68 -15.17 16.21
N LYS A 553 -0.64 -16.00 16.37
CA LYS A 553 -0.20 -16.50 17.68
C LYS A 553 -0.01 -15.39 18.72
N GLN A 554 0.47 -14.23 18.30
CA GLN A 554 0.67 -13.05 19.15
C GLN A 554 -0.65 -12.52 19.75
N TYR A 555 -1.75 -12.61 19.02
CA TYR A 555 -3.05 -12.06 19.44
C TYR A 555 -4.06 -13.14 19.86
N ASN A 556 -3.66 -14.41 19.89
CA ASN A 556 -4.52 -15.49 20.35
C ASN A 556 -4.65 -15.46 21.89
N CYS A 557 -5.69 -14.79 22.37
CA CYS A 557 -5.94 -14.64 23.81
C CYS A 557 -6.59 -15.85 24.48
N LEU A 558 -7.25 -16.75 23.74
CA LEU A 558 -8.13 -17.76 24.33
C LEU A 558 -7.41 -18.71 25.33
N PRO A 559 -6.27 -19.35 24.99
CA PRO A 559 -5.60 -20.29 25.91
C PRO A 559 -5.13 -19.62 27.20
N LEU A 560 -4.68 -18.37 27.10
CA LEU A 560 -4.14 -17.62 28.22
C LEU A 560 -5.25 -17.12 29.14
N VAL A 561 -6.35 -16.64 28.55
CA VAL A 561 -7.55 -16.21 29.29
C VAL A 561 -8.18 -17.39 30.01
N GLU A 562 -8.33 -18.56 29.36
CA GLU A 562 -8.86 -19.76 30.00
C GLU A 562 -8.00 -20.23 31.18
N LYS A 563 -6.67 -20.22 31.01
CA LYS A 563 -5.73 -20.54 32.10
C LYS A 563 -5.89 -19.55 33.26
N TRP A 564 -6.04 -18.27 32.97
CA TRP A 564 -6.24 -17.25 33.99
C TRP A 564 -7.60 -17.37 34.69
N LEU A 565 -8.68 -17.67 33.98
CA LEU A 565 -10.04 -17.86 34.52
C LEU A 565 -10.16 -19.03 35.49
N ASN A 566 -9.26 -20.02 35.37
CA ASN A 566 -9.16 -21.14 36.29
C ASN A 566 -8.33 -20.82 37.55
N SER A 567 -7.73 -19.64 37.63
CA SER A 567 -6.98 -19.21 38.82
C SER A 567 -7.91 -18.84 39.98
N PRO A 568 -7.45 -18.94 41.24
CA PRO A 568 -8.23 -18.54 42.42
C PRO A 568 -8.71 -17.08 42.38
N GLN A 569 -8.07 -16.20 41.60
CA GLN A 569 -8.37 -14.76 41.53
C GLN A 569 -9.61 -14.42 40.67
N SER A 570 -10.00 -15.32 39.76
CA SER A 570 -11.01 -15.08 38.72
C SER A 570 -12.15 -16.09 38.76
N LYS A 571 -11.96 -17.24 39.45
CA LYS A 571 -12.92 -18.33 39.55
C LYS A 571 -14.31 -17.83 40.00
N GLY A 572 -15.34 -18.16 39.22
CA GLY A 572 -16.74 -17.83 39.52
C GLY A 572 -17.18 -16.41 39.18
N ARG A 573 -16.28 -15.54 38.70
CA ARG A 573 -16.57 -14.13 38.40
C ARG A 573 -17.19 -13.87 37.02
N PHE A 574 -17.08 -14.84 36.12
CA PHE A 574 -17.47 -14.71 34.72
C PHE A 574 -18.54 -15.73 34.32
N THR A 575 -19.35 -15.37 33.32
CA THR A 575 -20.28 -16.27 32.61
C THR A 575 -19.78 -16.44 31.19
N ARG A 576 -19.68 -17.67 30.72
CA ARG A 576 -19.16 -17.99 29.39
C ARG A 576 -20.32 -18.05 28.39
N TYR A 577 -20.16 -17.35 27.28
CA TYR A 577 -21.02 -17.38 26.10
C TYR A 577 -20.18 -17.77 24.89
N GLU A 578 -20.79 -18.47 23.95
CA GLU A 578 -20.21 -18.75 22.63
C GLU A 578 -21.18 -18.30 21.56
N PHE A 579 -20.69 -17.52 20.59
CA PHE A 579 -21.48 -17.11 19.43
C PHE A 579 -20.53 -16.67 18.30
N ASP A 580 -20.93 -16.92 17.06
CA ASP A 580 -20.32 -16.36 15.85
C ASP A 580 -18.78 -16.48 15.77
N GLY A 581 -18.22 -17.61 16.23
CA GLY A 581 -16.77 -17.85 16.23
C GLY A 581 -16.01 -17.30 17.44
N TYR A 582 -16.69 -16.62 18.37
CA TYR A 582 -16.08 -16.03 19.56
C TYR A 582 -16.49 -16.75 20.85
N VAL A 583 -15.57 -16.73 21.81
CA VAL A 583 -15.84 -17.07 23.21
C VAL A 583 -15.82 -15.80 24.03
N LEU A 584 -16.97 -15.44 24.61
CA LEU A 584 -17.14 -14.28 25.49
C LEU A 584 -17.21 -14.74 26.95
N TYR A 585 -16.29 -14.26 27.77
CA TYR A 585 -16.34 -14.37 29.22
C TYR A 585 -16.87 -13.05 29.79
N MET A 586 -18.17 -12.99 30.02
CA MET A 586 -18.85 -11.81 30.52
C MET A 586 -18.69 -11.69 32.04
N LEU A 587 -18.26 -10.52 32.52
CA LEU A 587 -18.17 -10.28 33.97
C LEU A 587 -19.57 -10.23 34.59
N LYS A 588 -19.80 -11.02 35.64
CA LYS A 588 -21.09 -11.05 36.33
C LYS A 588 -21.41 -9.69 36.97
N PRO A 589 -22.70 -9.27 37.00
CA PRO A 589 -23.11 -7.95 37.46
C PRO A 589 -22.57 -7.57 38.85
N GLN A 590 -22.52 -8.52 39.80
CA GLN A 590 -22.03 -8.26 41.15
C GLN A 590 -20.55 -7.84 41.22
N PHE A 591 -19.76 -8.08 40.16
CA PHE A 591 -18.35 -7.70 40.08
C PHE A 591 -18.12 -6.50 39.15
N ARG A 592 -19.17 -6.00 38.47
CA ARG A 592 -19.06 -4.82 37.60
C ARG A 592 -18.94 -3.57 38.47
N LYS A 593 -17.90 -2.76 38.19
CA LYS A 593 -17.81 -1.40 38.73
C LYS A 593 -18.47 -0.43 37.74
N PRO A 594 -18.94 0.75 38.20
CA PRO A 594 -19.42 1.78 37.30
C PRO A 594 -18.35 2.11 36.27
N VAL A 595 -18.73 2.10 34.99
CA VAL A 595 -17.85 2.50 33.90
C VAL A 595 -17.82 4.04 33.89
N PRO A 596 -16.65 4.69 33.91
CA PRO A 596 -16.57 6.14 33.79
C PRO A 596 -17.23 6.58 32.49
N THR A 597 -18.04 7.63 32.54
CA THR A 597 -18.55 8.28 31.33
C THR A 597 -17.37 8.80 30.51
N ILE A 598 -17.35 8.50 29.21
CA ILE A 598 -16.38 9.08 28.27
C ILE A 598 -16.57 10.60 28.33
N PRO A 599 -15.56 11.39 28.73
CA PRO A 599 -15.66 12.83 28.57
C PRO A 599 -15.72 13.09 27.06
N TYR A 600 -16.80 13.71 26.60
CA TYR A 600 -17.00 14.15 25.20
C TYR A 600 -15.94 15.20 24.73
N GLN A 601 -14.97 15.52 25.58
CA GLN A 601 -13.86 16.41 25.33
C GLN A 601 -12.56 15.66 25.64
N TYR A 602 -12.10 14.82 24.70
CA TYR A 602 -10.67 14.62 24.54
C TYR A 602 -10.27 15.37 23.27
N PRO A 603 -9.38 16.37 23.38
CA PRO A 603 -8.90 17.14 22.23
C PRO A 603 -8.05 16.32 21.27
#